data_AF-A0A946WDG6-F1
#
_entry.id   AF-A0A946WDG6-F1
#
_cell.length_a   1.000
_cell.length_b   1.000
_cell.length_c   1.000
_cell.angle_alpha   90.00
_cell.angle_beta   90.00
_cell.angle_gamma   90.00
#
_symmetry.space_group_name_H-M   'P 1'
#
loop_
_entity.id
_entity.type
_entity.pdbx_description
1 polymer ?
#
loop_
_entity_poly.entity_id
_entity_poly.type
_entity_poly.pdbx_seq_one_letter_code
_entity_poly.pdbx_strand_id
1 'polypeptide(L)' 'MTNSAFWMMLITQATVTVVTIYFFYRVLTAPDREEPDSYSDNDQE' A
#
# COMPACT_ATOMS: atom_id res chain seq x y z
N MET A 1 26.74 -21.07 1.70
CA MET A 1 25.68 -20.30 2.38
C MET A 1 25.20 -21.11 3.57
N THR A 2 25.06 -20.52 4.75
CA THR A 2 24.54 -21.25 5.93
C THR A 2 23.02 -21.38 5.83
N ASN A 3 22.47 -22.48 6.34
CA ASN A 3 21.02 -22.71 6.34
C ASN A 3 20.26 -21.57 7.02
N SER A 4 20.83 -21.00 8.08
CA SER A 4 20.25 -19.84 8.79
C SER A 4 20.17 -18.57 7.94
N ALA A 5 21.22 -18.25 7.17
CA ALA A 5 21.21 -17.08 6.29
C ALA A 5 20.18 -17.21 5.17
N PHE A 6 20.00 -18.41 4.62
CA PHE A 6 18.98 -18.69 3.61
C PHE A 6 17.57 -18.42 4.14
N TRP A 7 17.22 -18.98 5.30
CA TRP A 7 15.92 -18.76 5.92
C TRP A 7 15.65 -17.31 6.28
N MET A 8 16.66 -16.59 6.81
CA MET A 8 16.53 -15.16 7.10
C MET A 8 16.20 -14.33 5.86
N MET A 9 16.88 -14.59 4.74
CA MET A 9 16.60 -13.91 3.47
C MET A 9 15.20 -14.22 2.98
N LEU A 10 14.79 -15.49 2.99
CA LEU A 10 13.49 -15.93 2.50
C LEU A 10 12.33 -15.36 3.34
N ILE A 11 12.47 -15.37 4.67
CA ILE A 11 11.47 -14.79 5.58
C ILE A 11 11.35 -13.28 5.33
N THR A 12 12.48 -12.57 5.25
CA THR A 12 12.47 -11.11 5.01
C THR A 12 11.75 -10.77 3.71
N GLN A 13 12.08 -11.48 2.62
CA GLN A 13 11.42 -11.28 1.33
C GLN A 13 9.92 -11.59 1.40
N ALA A 14 9.53 -12.69 2.03
CA ALA A 14 8.13 -13.06 2.19
C ALA A 14 7.36 -12.00 2.99
N THR A 15 7.91 -11.50 4.10
CA THR A 15 7.28 -10.47 4.93
C THR A 15 7.04 -9.19 4.14
N VAL A 16 8.06 -8.67 3.46
CA VAL A 16 7.92 -7.45 2.66
C VAL A 16 6.89 -7.65 1.54
N THR A 17 6.90 -8.81 0.88
CA THR A 17 5.95 -9.15 -0.19
C THR A 17 4.51 -9.16 0.33
N VAL A 18 4.26 -9.83 1.46
CA VAL A 18 2.91 -9.91 2.07
C VAL A 18 2.42 -8.53 2.49
N VAL A 19 3.26 -7.71 3.13
CA VAL A 19 2.89 -6.34 3.53
C VAL A 19 2.55 -5.50 2.30
N THR A 20 3.34 -5.60 1.23
CA THR A 20 3.10 -4.87 -0.02
C THR A 20 1.76 -5.27 -0.65
N ILE A 21 1.52 -6.59 -0.78
CA ILE A 21 0.24 -7.12 -1.31
C ILE A 21 -0.94 -6.63 -0.47
N TYR A 22 -0.82 -6.63 0.86
CA TYR A 22 -1.88 -6.17 1.74
C TYR A 22 -2.27 -4.70 1.49
N PHE A 23 -1.28 -3.79 1.42
CA PHE A 23 -1.57 -2.38 1.16
C PHE A 23 -2.09 -2.14 -0.25
N PHE A 24 -1.57 -2.85 -1.24
CA PHE A 24 -2.04 -2.74 -2.62
C PHE A 24 -3.49 -3.19 -2.72
N TYR A 25 -3.82 -4.35 -2.14
CA TYR A 25 -5.19 -4.83 -2.08
C TYR A 25 -6.09 -3.79 -1.40
N ARG A 26 -5.68 -3.27 -0.24
CA ARG A 26 -6.44 -2.27 0.51
C ARG A 26 -6.69 -0.99 -0.29
N VAL A 27 -5.73 -0.52 -1.09
CA VAL A 27 -5.88 0.67 -1.94
C VAL A 27 -6.79 0.37 -3.13
N LEU A 28 -6.60 -0.77 -3.80
CA LEU A 28 -7.40 -1.15 -4.97
C LEU A 28 -8.86 -1.46 -4.62
N THR A 29 -9.14 -1.88 -3.38
CA THR A 29 -10.50 -2.12 -2.88
C THR A 29 -11.02 -0.99 -2.00
N ALA A 30 -10.32 0.14 -1.91
CA ALA A 30 -10.82 1.29 -1.17
C ALA A 30 -12.12 1.77 -1.84
N PRO A 31 -13.19 2.04 -1.08
CA PRO A 31 -14.39 2.64 -1.66
C PRO A 31 -14.05 4.01 -2.25
N ASP A 32 -14.67 4.33 -3.39
CA ASP A 32 -14.59 5.67 -3.97
C ASP A 32 -15.08 6.68 -2.94
N ARG A 33 -14.15 7.47 -2.42
CA ARG A 33 -14.49 8.62 -1.59
C ARG A 33 -14.81 9.75 -2.55
N GLU A 34 -15.98 10.35 -2.44
CA GLU A 34 -16.25 11.63 -3.11
C GLU A 34 -15.11 12.59 -2.76
N GLU A 35 -14.32 12.96 -3.77
CA GLU A 35 -13.26 13.94 -3.59
C GLU A 35 -13.92 15.29 -3.28
N PRO A 36 -13.49 15.99 -2.22
CA PRO A 36 -14.00 17.34 -1.97
C PRO A 36 -13.71 18.20 -3.19
N ASP A 37 -14.73 18.88 -3.70
CA ASP A 37 -14.60 19.73 -4.88
C ASP A 37 -13.56 20.83 -4.63
N SER A 38 -12.46 20.77 -5.39
CA SER A 38 -11.36 21.75 -5.34
C SER A 38 -11.75 23.15 -5.83
N TYR A 39 -12.92 23.32 -6.48
CA TYR A 39 -13.38 24.60 -7.03
C TYR A 39 -14.39 25.34 -6.14
N SER A 40 -15.08 24.65 -5.23
CA SER A 40 -16.11 25.27 -4.36
C SER A 40 -15.62 26.44 -3.50
N ASP A 41 -14.34 26.49 -3.13
CA ASP A 41 -13.72 27.62 -2.41
C ASP A 41 -13.33 28.79 -3.33
N ASN A 42 -13.35 28.59 -4.65
CA ASN A 42 -12.88 29.54 -5.66
C ASN A 42 -14.02 30.18 -6.47
N ASP A 43 -15.28 29.93 -6.09
CA ASP A 43 -16.48 30.47 -6.73
C ASP A 43 -16.81 31.93 -6.34
N GLN A 44 -15.92 32.60 -5.59
CA GLN A 44 -15.99 34.04 -5.27
C GLN A 44 -15.01 34.85 -6.13
N GLU A 45 -15.28 34.94 -7.44
CA GLU A 45 -14.81 36.05 -8.30
C GLU A 45 -15.99 36.78 -8.96
#